data_AF-A0A535PW73-F1
#
_entry.id   AF-A0A535PW73-F1
#
_cell.length_a   1.000
_cell.length_b   1.000
_cell.length_c   1.000
_cell.angle_alpha   90.00
_cell.angle_beta   90.00
_cell.angle_gamma   90.00
#
_symmetry.space_group_name_H-M   'P 1'
#
loop_
_entity.id
_entity.type
_entity.pdbx_description
1 polymer ?
#
loop_
_entity_poly.entity_id
_entity_poly.type
_entity_poly.pdbx_seq_one_letter_code
_entity_poly.pdbx_strand_id
1 'polypeptide(L)'
;MGVGGMRVKIDPALQRSLGLLQQFGMELLEIRRDGPAERAELKRMDIILTADNEAVTEPRDLQRIVRRHRAGEKLAVSFLRGGRQRKVTVVL
;
A
#
# COMPACT_ATOMS: atom_id res chain seq x y z
N MET A 1 -4.16 0.54 -10.66
CA MET A 1 -4.20 -0.14 -9.34
C MET A 1 -5.61 -0.49 -8.85
N GLY A 2 -6.60 0.42 -8.89
CA GLY A 2 -7.99 0.10 -8.56
C GLY A 2 -8.28 -0.01 -7.05
N VAL A 3 -7.72 0.91 -6.27
CA VAL A 3 -7.89 0.95 -4.81
C VAL A 3 -8.33 2.34 -4.35
N GLY A 4 -9.15 2.37 -3.31
CA GLY A 4 -9.56 3.57 -2.58
C GLY A 4 -9.20 3.43 -1.11
N GLY A 5 -8.81 4.52 -0.46
CA GLY A 5 -8.30 4.47 0.90
C GLY A 5 -8.13 5.84 1.54
N MET A 6 -7.67 5.84 2.78
CA MET A 6 -7.41 7.06 3.54
C MET A 6 -6.06 7.04 4.24
N ARG A 7 -5.57 8.21 4.63
CA ARG A 7 -4.38 8.32 5.48
C ARG A 7 -4.71 7.82 6.88
N VAL A 8 -3.82 6.99 7.43
CA VAL A 8 -3.91 6.49 8.80
C VAL A 8 -2.58 6.67 9.51
N LYS A 9 -2.63 6.92 10.83
CA LYS A 9 -1.43 6.93 11.67
C LYS A 9 -1.05 5.50 12.01
N ILE A 10 0.23 5.16 11.87
CA ILE A 10 0.74 3.84 12.24
C ILE A 10 0.90 3.80 13.76
N ASP A 11 0.52 2.67 14.37
CA ASP A 11 0.70 2.45 15.80
C ASP A 11 2.19 2.62 16.18
N PRO A 12 2.53 3.50 17.16
CA PRO A 12 3.90 3.69 17.60
C PRO A 12 4.61 2.41 18.06
N ALA A 13 3.89 1.45 18.66
CA ALA A 13 4.46 0.16 19.05
C ALA A 13 4.88 -0.65 17.81
N LEU A 14 4.05 -0.63 16.76
CA LEU A 14 4.34 -1.29 15.50
C LEU A 14 5.49 -0.62 14.75
N GLN A 15 5.55 0.72 14.77
CA GLN A 15 6.67 1.47 14.20
C GLN A 15 7.99 1.05 14.83
N ARG A 16 8.06 0.99 16.17
CA ARG A 16 9.28 0.57 16.88
C ARG A 16 9.62 -0.89 16.59
N SER A 17 8.62 -1.78 16.62
CA SER A 17 8.84 -3.21 16.40
C SER A 17 9.32 -3.53 14.99
N LEU A 18 8.91 -2.74 13.98
CA LEU A 18 9.25 -2.96 12.57
C LEU A 18 10.33 -1.99 12.06
N GLY A 19 10.84 -1.09 12.90
CA GLY A 19 11.82 -0.07 12.50
C GLY A 19 11.29 0.94 11.49
N LEU A 20 9.98 1.21 11.48
CA LEU A 20 9.36 2.15 10.54
C LEU A 20 9.60 3.60 10.99
N LEU A 21 10.32 4.36 10.15
CA LEU A 21 10.52 5.80 10.36
C LEU A 21 9.27 6.62 9.99
N GLN A 22 8.48 6.15 9.02
CA GLN A 22 7.24 6.84 8.62
C GLN A 22 6.16 6.71 9.70
N GLN A 23 5.46 7.80 9.98
CA GLN A 23 4.38 7.87 10.96
C GLN A 23 3.00 7.54 10.40
N PHE A 24 2.88 7.57 9.07
CA PHE A 24 1.62 7.45 8.36
C PHE A 24 1.74 6.41 7.25
N GLY A 25 0.60 5.81 6.94
CA GLY A 25 0.40 4.94 5.79
C GLY A 25 -0.96 5.21 5.15
N MET A 26 -1.28 4.46 4.11
CA MET A 26 -2.59 4.49 3.47
C MET A 26 -3.36 3.21 3.79
N GLU A 27 -4.46 3.30 4.53
CA GLU A 27 -5.37 2.19 4.74
C GLU A 27 -6.27 1.98 3.52
N LEU A 28 -6.35 0.74 3.05
CA LEU A 28 -7.24 0.32 1.96
C LEU A 28 -8.66 0.12 2.47
N LEU A 29 -9.59 0.91 1.94
CA LEU A 29 -11.02 0.83 2.27
C LEU A 29 -11.80 0.12 1.16
N GLU A 30 -11.36 0.34 -0.07
CA GLU A 30 -12.02 -0.15 -1.27
C GLU A 30 -11.00 -0.78 -2.21
N ILE A 31 -11.38 -1.93 -2.77
CA ILE A 31 -10.62 -2.62 -3.79
C ILE A 31 -11.60 -2.96 -4.91
N ARG A 32 -11.25 -2.54 -6.12
CA ARG A 32 -12.04 -2.84 -7.31
C ARG A 32 -11.91 -4.33 -7.63
N ARG A 33 -13.06 -5.00 -7.78
CA ARG A 33 -13.14 -6.39 -8.25
C ARG A 33 -12.44 -6.55 -9.59
N ASP A 34 -11.76 -7.67 -9.76
CA ASP A 34 -10.93 -8.01 -10.91
C ASP A 34 -9.87 -6.92 -11.20
N GLY A 35 -9.47 -6.18 -10.16
CA GLY A 35 -8.46 -5.15 -10.24
C GLY A 35 -7.05 -5.68 -10.03
N PRO A 36 -6.01 -4.93 -10.46
CA PRO A 36 -4.60 -5.23 -10.17
C PRO A 36 -4.33 -5.58 -8.70
N ALA A 37 -4.88 -4.78 -7.78
CA ALA A 37 -4.66 -4.96 -6.34
C ALA A 37 -5.33 -6.24 -5.79
N GLU A 38 -6.54 -6.56 -6.24
CA GLU A 38 -7.22 -7.79 -5.82
C GLU A 38 -6.50 -9.03 -6.33
N ARG A 39 -6.06 -9.03 -7.60
CA ARG A 39 -5.23 -10.11 -8.18
C ARG A 39 -3.89 -10.30 -7.44
N ALA A 40 -3.38 -9.23 -6.85
CA ALA A 40 -2.19 -9.24 -6.00
C ALA A 40 -2.52 -9.53 -4.52
N GLU A 41 -3.70 -10.05 -4.23
CA GLU A 41 -4.16 -10.45 -2.89
C GLU A 41 -4.12 -9.33 -1.82
N LEU A 42 -4.11 -8.06 -2.24
CA LEU A 42 -4.38 -6.93 -1.35
C LEU A 42 -5.83 -6.98 -0.88
N LYS A 43 -6.06 -6.57 0.36
CA LYS A 43 -7.37 -6.66 1.03
C LYS A 43 -7.69 -5.35 1.72
N ARG A 44 -8.99 -5.16 1.99
CA ARG A 44 -9.44 -4.08 2.87
C ARG A 44 -8.73 -4.19 4.22
N MET A 45 -8.47 -3.04 4.84
CA MET A 45 -7.74 -2.86 6.11
C MET A 45 -6.23 -3.12 6.02
N ASP A 46 -5.69 -3.41 4.83
CA ASP A 46 -4.26 -3.33 4.63
C ASP A 46 -3.80 -1.88 4.71
N ILE A 47 -2.68 -1.65 5.39
CA ILE A 47 -2.04 -0.33 5.41
C ILE A 47 -0.83 -0.37 4.48
N ILE A 48 -0.91 0.28 3.33
CA ILE A 48 0.22 0.43 2.42
C ILE A 48 1.25 1.37 3.06
N LEU A 49 2.50 0.90 3.08
CA LEU A 49 3.65 1.64 3.58
C LEU A 49 4.49 2.23 2.44
N THR A 50 4.76 1.41 1.42
CA THR A 50 5.56 1.82 0.26
C THR A 50 5.00 1.24 -1.02
N ALA A 51 5.18 1.96 -2.12
CA ALA A 51 4.96 1.47 -3.48
C ALA A 51 6.17 1.88 -4.33
N ASP A 52 6.73 0.94 -5.08
CA ASP A 52 7.98 1.13 -5.85
C ASP A 52 9.16 1.66 -5.02
N ASN A 53 9.27 1.21 -3.76
CA ASN A 53 10.23 1.72 -2.78
C ASN A 53 10.08 3.21 -2.42
N GLU A 54 9.06 3.91 -2.94
CA GLU A 54 8.65 5.22 -2.47
C GLU A 54 7.68 5.09 -1.29
N ALA A 55 7.82 5.95 -0.27
CA ALA A 55 6.92 5.97 0.87
C ALA A 55 5.51 6.43 0.45
N VAL A 56 4.49 5.73 0.97
CA VAL A 56 3.08 6.07 0.79
C VAL A 56 2.53 6.47 2.15
N THR A 57 2.24 7.75 2.31
CA THR A 57 1.71 8.32 3.55
C THR A 57 0.26 8.77 3.41
N GLU A 58 -0.20 8.97 2.19
CA GLU A 58 -1.56 9.35 1.86
C GLU A 58 -2.00 8.81 0.49
N PRO A 59 -3.31 8.80 0.18
CA PRO A 59 -3.82 8.29 -1.11
C PRO A 59 -3.23 8.97 -2.34
N ARG A 60 -2.88 10.26 -2.24
CA ARG A 60 -2.29 11.01 -3.36
C ARG A 60 -0.89 10.52 -3.74
N ASP A 61 -0.11 10.03 -2.77
CA ASP A 61 1.22 9.47 -3.03
C ASP A 61 1.12 8.23 -3.93
N LEU A 62 0.23 7.31 -3.56
CA LEU A 62 0.00 6.08 -4.32
C LEU A 62 -0.50 6.38 -5.74
N GLN A 63 -1.44 7.32 -5.88
CA GLN A 63 -1.91 7.75 -7.19
C GLN A 63 -0.77 8.31 -8.05
N ARG A 64 0.11 9.13 -7.46
CA ARG A 64 1.27 9.68 -8.17
C ARG A 64 2.23 8.58 -8.64
N ILE A 65 2.57 7.62 -7.77
CA ILE A 65 3.47 6.52 -8.08
C ILE A 65 2.87 5.64 -9.20
N VAL A 66 1.60 5.26 -9.08
CA VAL A 66 0.91 4.42 -10.08
C VAL A 66 0.83 5.13 -11.44
N ARG A 67 0.64 6.46 -11.49
CA ARG A 67 0.58 7.22 -12.74
C ARG A 67 1.91 7.29 -13.50
N ARG A 68 3.04 7.03 -12.83
CA ARG A 68 4.37 6.95 -13.48
C ARG A 68 4.61 5.63 -14.20
N HIS A 69 3.79 4.63 -13.92
CA HIS A 69 3.93 3.29 -14.46
C HIS A 69 2.94 3.03 -15.60
N ARG A 70 3.32 2.12 -16.49
CA ARG A 70 2.47 1.67 -17.61
C ARG A 70 1.64 0.45 -17.21
N ALA A 71 0.56 0.21 -17.94
CA ALA A 71 -0.20 -1.03 -17.80
C ALA A 71 0.69 -2.25 -18.08
N GLY A 72 0.56 -3.29 -17.27
CA GLY A 72 1.38 -4.50 -17.33
C GLY A 72 2.72 -4.42 -16.58
N GLU A 73 3.13 -3.25 -16.09
CA GLU A 73 4.34 -3.12 -15.28
C GLU A 73 4.14 -3.69 -13.86
N LYS A 74 5.23 -4.19 -13.29
CA LYS A 74 5.27 -4.76 -11.95
C LYS A 74 5.61 -3.67 -10.93
N LEU A 75 4.67 -3.42 -10.02
CA LEU A 75 4.81 -2.49 -8.92
C LEU A 75 5.00 -3.25 -7.61
N ALA A 76 6.16 -3.08 -6.96
CA ALA A 76 6.39 -3.67 -5.64
C ALA A 76 5.70 -2.85 -4.55
N VAL A 77 4.83 -3.48 -3.76
CA VAL A 77 4.06 -2.81 -2.70
C VAL A 77 4.38 -3.48 -1.36
N SER A 78 4.74 -2.68 -0.35
CA SER A 78 4.83 -3.15 1.03
C SER A 78 3.65 -2.65 1.84
N PHE A 79 3.12 -3.51 2.71
CA PHE A 79 1.92 -3.23 3.48
C PHE A 79 1.93 -3.93 4.83
N LEU A 80 1.08 -3.46 5.74
CA LEU A 80 0.82 -4.08 7.03
C LEU A 80 -0.50 -4.84 6.99
N ARG A 81 -0.49 -6.08 7.49
CA ARG A 81 -1.70 -6.88 7.72
C ARG A 81 -1.54 -7.70 8.99
N GLY A 82 -2.42 -7.49 9.97
CA GLY A 82 -2.37 -8.20 11.25
C GLY A 82 -1.07 -7.95 12.03
N GLY A 83 -0.58 -6.70 12.04
CA GLY A 83 0.64 -6.32 12.75
C GLY A 83 1.95 -6.84 12.14
N ARG A 84 1.92 -7.38 10.91
CA ARG A 84 3.13 -7.83 10.21
C ARG A 84 3.29 -7.09 8.90
N GLN A 85 4.54 -6.71 8.59
CA GLN A 85 4.90 -6.19 7.29
C GLN A 85 4.98 -7.32 6.27
N ARG A 86 4.40 -7.08 5.10
CA ARG A 86 4.38 -7.98 3.96
C ARG A 86 4.73 -7.20 2.70
N LYS A 87 5.13 -7.93 1.66
CA LYS A 87 5.41 -7.37 0.34
C LYS A 87 4.70 -8.19 -0.72
N VAL A 88 4.18 -7.52 -1.72
CA VAL A 88 3.57 -8.16 -2.89
C VAL A 88 3.93 -7.39 -4.16
N THR A 89 3.90 -8.08 -5.28
CA THR A 89 4.06 -7.47 -6.60
C THR A 89 2.69 -7.34 -7.26
N VAL A 90 2.31 -6.11 -7.59
CA VAL A 90 1.08 -5.79 -8.29
C VAL A 90 1.38 -5.60 -9.78
N VAL A 91 0.61 -6.23 -10.67
CA VAL A 91 0.72 -6.01 -12.12
C VAL A 91 -0.35 -5.00 -12.53
N LEU A 92 0.05 -3.80 -12.96
CA LEU A 92 -0.81 -2.62 -13.12
C LEU A 92 -1.80 -2.67 -14.29
#